data_AF-A0A520AEI3-F1
#
_entry.id   AF-A0A520AEI3-F1
#
_cell.length_a   1.000
_cell.length_b   1.000
_cell.length_c   1.000
_cell.angle_alpha   90.00
_cell.angle_beta   90.00
_cell.angle_gamma   90.00
#
_symmetry.space_group_name_H-M   'P 1'
#
loop_
_entity.id
_entity.type
_entity.pdbx_description
1 polymer ?
#
loop_
_entity_poly.entity_id
_entity_poly.type
_entity_poly.pdbx_seq_one_letter_code
_entity_poly.pdbx_strand_id
1 'polypeptide(L)'
;MHLRGRELSDTYSQIDSVDGLRGVAVLLVFLSHTSNQGFFLFPFLNLAGIGKEGVYLFFVLSAFLLTLPFLERGNNAFRKLPLANYFLRRFFRIYPLYLFFLLFCFFSGKYLWVLLGLPAPLGVPYILSLKQIYE
;
A
#
# COMPACT_ATOMS: atom_id res chain seq x y z
N MET A 1 -22.42 -8.82 -31.95
CA MET A 1 -22.53 -8.14 -30.64
C MET A 1 -21.12 -7.87 -30.14
N HIS A 2 -20.51 -6.79 -30.64
CA HIS A 2 -19.12 -6.42 -30.34
C HIS A 2 -19.07 -5.82 -28.93
N LEU A 3 -18.26 -6.41 -28.05
CA LEU A 3 -18.06 -5.97 -26.67
C LEU A 3 -17.26 -4.66 -26.63
N ARG A 4 -17.91 -3.57 -27.02
CA ARG A 4 -17.40 -2.19 -27.01
C ARG A 4 -17.43 -1.55 -25.61
N GLY A 5 -17.25 -2.36 -24.57
CA GLY A 5 -17.40 -1.96 -23.16
C GLY A 5 -16.08 -1.80 -22.41
N ARG A 6 -14.98 -2.40 -22.90
CA ARG A 6 -13.65 -2.28 -22.26
C ARG A 6 -12.91 -1.00 -22.66
N GLU A 7 -13.15 -0.51 -23.88
CA GLU A 7 -12.36 0.61 -24.42
C GLU A 7 -12.65 1.99 -23.79
N LEU A 8 -13.84 2.18 -23.20
CA LEU A 8 -14.21 3.45 -22.56
C LEU A 8 -13.85 3.52 -21.07
N SER A 9 -13.53 2.37 -20.44
CA SER A 9 -13.20 2.30 -19.00
C SER A 9 -11.70 2.17 -18.74
N ASP A 10 -10.92 1.62 -19.68
CA ASP A 10 -9.53 1.23 -19.42
C ASP A 10 -8.50 2.32 -19.81
N THR A 11 -8.83 3.25 -20.71
CA THR A 11 -7.80 4.09 -21.37
C THR A 11 -7.48 5.42 -20.68
N TYR A 12 -8.43 6.03 -19.97
CA TYR A 12 -8.28 7.45 -19.61
C TYR A 12 -7.60 7.71 -18.25
N SER A 13 -7.43 6.69 -17.40
CA SER A 13 -6.80 6.87 -16.07
C SER A 13 -5.66 5.90 -15.74
N GLN A 14 -5.37 4.95 -16.64
CA GLN A 14 -4.29 4.00 -16.46
C GLN A 14 -3.19 4.34 -17.46
N ILE A 15 -2.12 4.95 -16.95
CA ILE A 15 -0.93 5.25 -17.74
C ILE A 15 0.10 4.18 -17.37
N ASP A 16 0.21 3.15 -18.21
CA ASP A 16 1.04 1.97 -17.92
C ASP A 16 2.50 2.33 -17.64
N SER A 17 3.03 3.37 -18.29
CA SER A 17 4.39 3.85 -18.03
C SER A 17 4.57 4.42 -16.62
N VAL A 18 3.54 5.10 -16.08
CA VAL A 18 3.55 5.62 -14.71
C VAL A 18 3.36 4.51 -13.69
N ASP A 19 2.52 3.52 -13.99
CA ASP A 19 2.39 2.34 -13.13
C ASP A 19 3.68 1.50 -13.09
N GLY A 20 4.38 1.37 -14.22
CA GLY A 20 5.72 0.79 -14.27
C GLY A 20 6.72 1.57 -13.41
N LEU A 21 6.71 2.91 -13.49
CA LEU A 21 7.59 3.76 -12.71
C LEU A 21 7.28 3.70 -11.20
N ARG A 22 6.01 3.54 -10.82
CA ARG A 22 5.61 3.25 -9.42
C ARG A 22 6.17 1.91 -8.95
N GLY A 23 6.18 0.90 -9.82
CA GLY A 23 6.85 -0.39 -9.55
C GLY A 23 8.34 -0.23 -9.27
N VAL A 24 9.04 0.57 -10.09
CA VAL A 24 10.46 0.92 -9.86
C VAL A 24 10.65 1.64 -8.52
N ALA A 25 9.74 2.57 -8.18
CA ALA A 25 9.77 3.28 -6.91
C ALA A 25 9.71 2.32 -5.71
N VAL A 26 8.76 1.37 -5.72
CA VAL A 26 8.61 0.35 -4.68
C VAL A 26 9.84 -0.56 -4.62
N LEU A 27 10.41 -0.91 -5.77
CA LEU A 27 11.62 -1.72 -5.84
C LEU A 27 12.81 -1.00 -5.18
N LEU A 28 12.99 0.31 -5.41
CA LEU A 28 14.02 1.11 -4.74
C LEU A 28 13.84 1.12 -3.21
N VAL A 29 12.61 1.25 -2.72
CA VAL A 29 12.29 1.18 -1.28
C VAL A 29 12.68 -0.19 -0.71
N PHE A 30 12.29 -1.25 -1.41
CA PHE A 30 12.58 -2.63 -1.00
C PHE A 30 14.10 -2.87 -0.94
N LEU A 31 14.83 -2.54 -2.01
CA LEU A 31 16.29 -2.65 -2.09
C LEU A 31 17.00 -1.86 -0.99
N SER A 32 16.49 -0.67 -0.65
CA SER A 32 17.06 0.13 0.43
C SER A 32 16.88 -0.53 1.80
N HIS A 33 15.69 -1.09 2.06
CA HIS A 33 15.45 -1.82 3.30
C HIS A 33 16.26 -3.11 3.40
N THR A 34 16.41 -3.87 2.32
CA THR A 34 17.25 -5.08 2.32
C THR A 34 18.72 -4.72 2.54
N SER A 35 19.20 -3.64 1.89
CA SER A 35 20.57 -3.13 2.07
C SER A 35 20.82 -2.66 3.52
N ASN A 36 19.83 -2.02 4.16
CA ASN A 36 19.91 -1.65 5.58
C ASN A 36 20.01 -2.86 6.52
N GLN A 37 19.48 -4.02 6.11
CA GLN A 37 19.56 -5.28 6.86
C GLN A 37 20.80 -6.11 6.50
N GLY A 38 21.73 -5.57 5.70
CA GLY A 38 22.96 -6.24 5.27
C GLY A 38 22.80 -7.16 4.06
N PHE A 39 21.64 -7.17 3.40
CA PHE A 39 21.40 -7.92 2.17
C PHE A 39 21.59 -7.02 0.94
N PHE A 40 22.72 -7.20 0.26
CA PHE A 40 23.09 -6.44 -0.93
C PHE A 40 22.81 -7.23 -2.20
N LEU A 41 22.18 -6.61 -3.19
CA LEU A 41 22.02 -7.21 -4.53
C LEU A 41 23.36 -7.41 -5.22
N PHE A 42 24.26 -6.44 -5.06
CA PHE A 42 25.64 -6.52 -5.54
C PHE A 42 26.58 -6.15 -4.38
N PRO A 43 27.70 -6.85 -4.20
CA PRO A 43 28.63 -6.61 -3.08
C PRO A 43 29.14 -5.16 -2.97
N PHE A 44 29.16 -4.43 -4.09
CA PHE A 44 29.65 -3.06 -4.19
C PHE A 44 28.53 -2.00 -4.22
N LEU A 45 27.26 -2.41 -4.28
CA LEU A 45 26.13 -1.49 -4.40
C LEU A 45 25.37 -1.41 -3.09
N ASN A 46 25.68 -0.38 -2.29
CA ASN A 46 24.96 -0.08 -1.07
C ASN A 46 23.84 0.94 -1.36
N LEU A 47 22.60 0.50 -1.25
CA LEU A 47 21.39 1.33 -1.44
C LEU A 47 20.76 1.72 -0.10
N ALA A 48 21.50 1.60 0.99
CA ALA A 48 21.08 2.11 2.29
C ALA A 48 20.76 3.61 2.21
N GLY A 49 19.62 4.02 2.75
CA GLY A 49 19.21 5.42 2.84
C GLY A 49 18.45 5.99 1.64
N ILE A 50 18.54 5.39 0.44
CA ILE A 50 17.80 5.90 -0.74
C ILE A 50 16.31 5.53 -0.74
N GLY A 51 15.85 4.72 0.22
CA GLY A 51 14.44 4.32 0.31
C GLY A 51 13.48 5.50 0.49
N LYS A 52 13.92 6.59 1.11
CA LYS A 52 13.11 7.82 1.24
C LYS A 52 12.75 8.40 -0.13
N GLU A 53 13.71 8.45 -1.05
CA GLU A 53 13.49 8.95 -2.41
C GLU A 53 12.51 8.06 -3.19
N GLY A 54 12.62 6.74 -3.03
CA GLY A 54 11.66 5.79 -3.60
C GLY A 54 10.24 6.02 -3.09
N VAL A 55 10.07 6.32 -1.80
CA VAL A 55 8.79 6.67 -1.20
C VAL A 55 8.24 7.98 -1.76
N TYR A 56 9.06 9.04 -1.85
CA TYR A 56 8.64 10.32 -2.44
C TYR A 56 8.19 10.16 -3.90
N LEU A 57 8.98 9.44 -4.70
CA LEU A 57 8.65 9.17 -6.09
C LEU A 57 7.34 8.39 -6.21
N PHE A 58 7.13 7.34 -5.40
CA PHE A 58 5.88 6.59 -5.38
C PHE A 58 4.67 7.46 -5.04
N PHE A 59 4.79 8.33 -4.02
CA PHE A 59 3.70 9.21 -3.61
C PHE A 59 3.37 10.27 -4.66
N VAL A 60 4.37 10.90 -5.27
CA VAL A 60 4.17 11.90 -6.32
C VAL A 60 3.45 11.30 -7.52
N LEU A 61 3.89 10.13 -8.00
CA LEU A 61 3.25 9.45 -9.12
C LEU A 61 1.82 8.99 -8.79
N SER A 62 1.61 8.48 -7.57
CA SER A 62 0.28 8.07 -7.12
C SER A 62 -0.67 9.26 -7.00
N ALA A 63 -0.18 10.41 -6.49
CA ALA A 63 -0.95 11.65 -6.42
C ALA A 63 -1.29 12.19 -7.81
N PHE A 64 -0.33 12.16 -8.74
CA PHE A 64 -0.55 12.53 -10.13
C PHE A 64 -1.70 11.74 -10.77
N LEU A 65 -1.66 10.40 -10.71
CA LEU A 65 -2.75 9.55 -11.22
C LEU A 65 -4.08 9.82 -10.51
N LEU A 66 -4.04 10.10 -9.20
CA LEU A 66 -5.24 10.40 -8.44
C LEU A 66 -5.92 11.68 -8.91
N THR A 67 -5.14 12.67 -9.34
CA THR A 67 -5.64 13.98 -9.76
C THR A 67 -6.18 14.02 -11.19
N LEU A 68 -5.72 13.14 -12.10
CA LEU A 68 -6.14 13.13 -13.51
C LEU A 68 -7.66 13.12 -13.72
N PRO A 69 -8.45 12.23 -13.07
CA PRO A 69 -9.90 12.19 -13.27
C PRO A 69 -10.62 13.44 -12.76
N PHE A 70 -10.02 14.17 -11.82
CA PHE A 70 -10.57 15.43 -11.31
C PHE A 70 -10.28 16.59 -12.28
N LEU A 71 -9.09 16.60 -12.89
CA LEU A 71 -8.71 17.59 -13.87
C LEU A 71 -9.56 17.46 -15.16
N GLU A 72 -9.76 16.24 -15.64
CA GLU A 72 -10.55 15.95 -16.84
C GLU A 72 -12.03 16.31 -16.69
N ARG A 73 -12.59 16.06 -15.51
CA ARG A 73 -14.01 16.33 -15.24
C ARG A 73 -14.27 17.76 -14.75
N GLY A 74 -13.23 18.52 -14.41
CA GLY A 74 -13.33 19.90 -13.95
C GLY A 74 -14.38 20.09 -12.84
N ASN A 75 -15.23 21.11 -12.98
CA ASN A 75 -16.30 21.39 -12.01
C ASN A 75 -17.30 20.23 -11.84
N ASN A 76 -17.44 19.36 -12.84
CA ASN A 76 -18.32 18.19 -12.74
C ASN A 76 -17.74 17.08 -11.86
N ALA A 77 -16.42 17.06 -11.62
CA ALA A 77 -15.76 16.10 -10.75
C ALA A 77 -16.25 16.19 -9.29
N PHE A 78 -16.53 17.42 -8.85
CA PHE A 78 -16.89 17.73 -7.46
C PHE A 78 -18.40 17.62 -7.18
N ARG A 79 -19.21 17.21 -8.16
CA ARG A 79 -20.63 16.93 -7.90
C ARG A 79 -20.76 15.76 -6.92
N LYS A 80 -21.79 15.80 -6.07
CA LYS A 80 -22.01 14.82 -4.99
C LYS A 80 -21.97 13.36 -5.47
N LEU A 81 -22.61 13.07 -6.61
CA LEU A 81 -22.72 11.71 -7.14
C LEU A 81 -21.38 11.12 -7.65
N PRO A 82 -20.63 11.79 -8.55
CA PRO A 82 -19.33 11.27 -9.00
C PRO A 82 -18.30 11.18 -7.87
N LEU A 83 -18.33 12.12 -6.91
CA LEU A 83 -17.45 12.12 -5.75
C LEU A 83 -17.75 10.96 -4.79
N ALA A 84 -19.02 10.75 -4.45
CA ALA A 84 -19.44 9.62 -3.62
C ALA A 84 -19.06 8.28 -4.27
N ASN A 85 -19.29 8.15 -5.58
CA ASN A 85 -18.96 6.94 -6.32
C ASN A 85 -17.44 6.68 -6.37
N TYR A 86 -16.62 7.74 -6.43
CA TYR A 86 -15.17 7.64 -6.33
C TYR A 86 -14.71 7.13 -4.95
N PHE A 87 -15.21 7.71 -3.86
CA PHE A 87 -14.87 7.28 -2.51
C PHE A 87 -15.36 5.86 -2.21
N LEU A 88 -16.56 5.50 -2.69
CA LEU A 88 -17.14 4.18 -2.47
C LEU A 88 -16.29 3.09 -3.14
N ARG A 89 -15.87 3.29 -4.40
CA ARG A 89 -14.94 2.39 -5.08
C ARG A 89 -13.62 2.24 -4.33
N ARG A 90 -13.06 3.34 -3.82
CA ARG A 90 -11.81 3.31 -3.06
C ARG A 90 -11.97 2.59 -1.71
N PHE A 91 -13.10 2.80 -1.05
CA PHE A 91 -13.44 2.12 0.20
C PHE A 91 -13.51 0.60 0.00
N PHE A 92 -14.30 0.13 -0.96
CA PHE A 92 -14.43 -1.30 -1.25
C PHE A 92 -13.16 -1.94 -1.83
N ARG A 93 -12.21 -1.16 -2.35
CA ARG A 93 -10.91 -1.69 -2.78
C ARG A 93 -9.93 -1.88 -1.63
N ILE A 94 -9.91 -0.96 -0.64
CA ILE A 94 -8.90 -0.93 0.42
C ILE A 94 -9.38 -1.67 1.68
N TYR A 95 -10.62 -1.43 2.11
CA TYR A 95 -11.13 -1.92 3.40
C TYR A 95 -11.24 -3.45 3.47
N PRO A 96 -11.67 -4.19 2.44
CA PRO A 96 -11.77 -5.65 2.55
C PRO A 96 -10.43 -6.31 2.84
N LEU A 97 -9.37 -5.91 2.12
CA LEU A 97 -8.03 -6.46 2.33
C LEU A 97 -7.45 -6.01 3.67
N TYR A 98 -7.67 -4.74 4.05
CA TYR A 98 -7.26 -4.23 5.35
C TYR A 98 -7.92 -4.98 6.51
N LEU A 99 -9.25 -5.15 6.49
CA LEU A 99 -9.99 -5.88 7.51
C LEU A 99 -9.59 -7.34 7.56
N PHE A 100 -9.40 -7.98 6.40
CA PHE A 100 -8.89 -9.35 6.34
C PHE A 100 -7.52 -9.47 7.01
N PHE A 101 -6.56 -8.60 6.66
CA PHE A 101 -5.23 -8.61 7.26
C PHE A 101 -5.26 -8.29 8.75
N LEU A 102 -6.11 -7.35 9.17
CA LEU A 102 -6.28 -6.98 10.58
C LEU A 102 -6.84 -8.15 11.39
N LEU A 103 -7.88 -8.83 10.88
CA LEU A 103 -8.41 -10.03 11.50
C LEU A 103 -7.35 -11.14 11.51
N PHE A 104 -6.64 -11.35 10.41
CA PHE A 104 -5.57 -12.33 10.32
C PHE A 104 -4.49 -12.08 11.38
N CYS A 105 -3.99 -10.85 11.53
CA CYS A 105 -3.03 -10.47 12.57
C CYS A 105 -3.59 -10.66 13.99
N PHE A 106 -4.87 -10.30 14.20
CA PHE A 106 -5.53 -10.46 15.50
C PHE A 106 -5.66 -11.93 15.90
N PHE A 107 -6.05 -12.79 14.96
CA PHE A 107 -6.17 -14.23 15.17
C PHE A 107 -4.81 -14.93 15.23
N SER A 108 -3.84 -14.55 14.40
CA SER A 108 -2.50 -15.11 14.44
C SER A 108 -1.85 -14.86 15.79
N GLY A 109 -2.00 -13.66 16.37
CA GLY A 109 -1.45 -13.35 17.69
C GLY A 109 -1.96 -14.28 18.81
N LYS A 110 -3.23 -14.71 18.76
CA LYS A 110 -3.84 -15.59 19.78
C LYS A 110 -3.62 -17.08 19.54
N TYR A 111 -3.72 -17.55 18.31
CA TYR A 111 -3.77 -19.00 18.01
C TYR A 111 -2.44 -19.56 17.48
N LEU A 112 -1.64 -18.75 16.79
CA LEU A 112 -0.40 -19.20 16.14
C LEU A 112 0.69 -19.55 17.16
N TRP A 113 0.75 -18.84 18.29
CA TRP A 113 1.68 -19.12 19.38
C TRP A 113 1.41 -20.47 20.06
N VAL A 114 0.14 -20.75 20.31
CA VAL A 114 -0.32 -22.01 20.92
C VAL A 114 -0.13 -23.20 19.97
N LEU A 115 -0.37 -23.01 18.67
CA LEU A 115 -0.23 -24.06 17.66
C LEU A 115 1.24 -24.39 17.32
N LEU A 116 2.13 -23.39 17.31
CA LEU A 116 3.54 -23.57 16.91
C LEU A 116 4.52 -23.71 18.09
N GLY A 117 4.06 -23.64 19.34
CA GLY A 117 4.89 -23.85 20.53
C GLY A 117 6.06 -22.86 20.67
N LEU A 118 5.93 -21.66 20.10
CA LEU A 118 6.97 -20.62 20.16
C LEU A 118 7.04 -20.04 21.59
N PRO A 119 8.15 -19.43 22.03
CA PRO A 119 8.29 -18.95 23.42
C PRO A 119 7.65 -17.57 23.70
N ALA A 120 7.27 -16.80 22.67
CA ALA A 120 6.54 -15.53 22.84
C ALA A 120 5.68 -15.19 21.60
N PRO A 121 4.60 -14.39 21.74
CA PRO A 121 3.80 -13.95 20.61
C PRO A 121 4.63 -13.04 19.68
N LEU A 122 5.15 -13.63 18.60
CA LEU A 122 5.81 -12.89 17.53
C LEU A 122 4.79 -11.99 16.83
N GLY A 123 4.85 -10.68 17.10
CA GLY A 123 4.15 -9.67 16.32
C GLY A 123 3.07 -8.86 17.04
N VAL A 124 2.82 -9.06 18.34
CA VAL A 124 2.05 -8.09 19.15
C VAL A 124 3.06 -7.35 20.02
N PRO A 125 3.52 -6.14 19.64
CA PRO A 125 4.36 -5.34 20.51
C PRO A 125 3.51 -4.98 21.73
N TYR A 126 3.89 -5.54 22.86
CA TYR A 126 3.34 -5.25 24.17
C TYR A 126 1.83 -5.54 24.26
N ILE A 127 1.53 -6.67 24.91
CA ILE A 127 0.46 -6.67 25.89
C ILE A 127 0.63 -5.34 26.65
N LEU A 128 -0.39 -4.47 26.62
CA LEU A 128 -0.52 -3.37 27.57
C LEU A 128 -0.45 -3.99 28.96
N SER A 129 0.77 -4.22 29.43
CA SER A 129 1.05 -4.72 30.76
C SER A 129 0.74 -3.52 31.62
N LEU A 130 -0.51 -3.43 32.09
CA LEU A 130 -0.96 -2.44 33.06
C LEU A 130 -0.07 -2.42 34.31
N LYS A 131 0.78 -3.45 34.49
CA LYS A 131 1.83 -3.53 35.49
C LYS A 131 2.93 -2.47 35.35
N GLN A 132 3.14 -1.89 34.16
CA GLN A 132 4.18 -0.87 33.93
C GLN A 132 3.69 0.58 34.15
N ILE A 133 2.41 0.76 34.48
CA ILE A 133 1.81 2.09 34.72
C ILE A 133 1.68 2.39 36.23
N TYR A 134 1.92 1.40 37.10
CA TYR A 134 1.75 1.51 38.55
C TYR A 134 3.03 1.23 39.37
N GLU A 135 4.20 1.22 38.73
CA GLU A 135 5.52 1.33 39.39
C GLU A 135 6.19 2.62 38.92
#